data_AF-A0A2G1BRH6-F1
#
_entry.id   AF-A0A2G1BRH6-F1
#
_cell.length_a   1.000
_cell.length_b   1.000
_cell.length_c   1.000
_cell.angle_alpha   90.00
_cell.angle_beta   90.00
_cell.angle_gamma   90.00
#
_symmetry.space_group_name_H-M   'P 1'
#
loop_
_entity.id
_entity.type
_entity.pdbx_description
1 polymer ?
#
loop_
_entity_poly.entity_id
_entity_poly.type
_entity_poly.pdbx_seq_one_letter_code
_entity_poly.pdbx_strand_id
1 'polypeptide(L)'
;MLKHIKFILVPVILSGFFLNSCSKKDDDPILSNENMILSFIFKSQNNIALTSDITAQINEDDKTIKATVPFGTTITALIPTLQVSEHAIFSPEGTIDFTNPVTYTVTSQNQTTANYSVIVETAPLTQREALMAIFNANPSNYLDWNFDNEDISTWSRLVVDDDGYVVELDFRNVNLETIPAEIKYLTHLSKLNLNDNNIQTLPAEIGSLVNLTNLSLYDNNINTLPVEVGELINLTNLNISRNEIQILPESIGNLTKLKILQASLNKIESLPEEIEDMKALERLHMFNNLLIEIPESISNLSNLIDLNLGRNQITQIPNSIKDLTKLTKLSLSSNQIESVPDEVFMLSELTFLHLFSNKLTVISSEIENLTKLEFLYLGNNQLSEVPEQIGNLSNLKGLYFQDNQLESVPIQIGNLKELEQLFLQDNLLITIPQQICDLENRGTVITKDSTVICE
;
A
#
# COMPACT_ATOMS: atom_id res chain seq x y z
N MET A 1 82.22 -38.99 8.80
CA MET A 1 81.40 -39.48 7.67
C MET A 1 81.06 -38.27 6.82
N LEU A 2 81.84 -37.82 5.83
CA LEU A 2 82.21 -38.42 4.54
C LEU A 2 80.99 -38.64 3.61
N LYS A 3 80.68 -37.64 2.76
CA LYS A 3 80.64 -37.69 1.27
C LYS A 3 79.95 -36.44 0.67
N HIS A 4 80.72 -35.55 0.00
CA HIS A 4 80.73 -35.27 -1.47
C HIS A 4 79.71 -34.19 -1.88
N ILE A 5 80.06 -32.92 -2.18
CA ILE A 5 80.91 -32.32 -3.25
C ILE A 5 80.56 -32.76 -4.68
N LYS A 6 80.02 -31.84 -5.49
CA LYS A 6 80.61 -31.42 -6.78
C LYS A 6 79.96 -30.15 -7.35
N PHE A 7 80.75 -29.08 -7.36
CA PHE A 7 80.68 -27.96 -8.31
C PHE A 7 81.13 -28.46 -9.69
N ILE A 8 80.58 -27.88 -10.77
CA ILE A 8 81.19 -27.89 -12.10
C ILE A 8 81.31 -26.45 -12.58
N LEU A 9 82.52 -26.12 -13.03
CA LEU A 9 83.00 -24.86 -13.60
C LEU A 9 83.50 -25.17 -15.03
N VAL A 10 83.32 -24.21 -15.95
CA VAL A 10 84.24 -23.82 -17.06
C VAL A 10 84.25 -24.74 -18.32
N PRO A 11 84.31 -24.21 -19.58
CA PRO A 11 85.30 -23.20 -19.98
C PRO A 11 84.90 -22.01 -20.87
N VAL A 12 85.74 -20.98 -20.69
CA VAL A 12 86.07 -19.86 -21.57
C VAL A 12 86.83 -20.37 -22.80
N ILE A 13 86.46 -19.91 -23.99
CA ILE A 13 87.34 -19.94 -25.18
C ILE A 13 87.46 -18.50 -25.70
N LEU A 14 88.71 -18.02 -25.73
CA LEU A 14 89.15 -16.81 -26.43
C LEU A 14 89.34 -17.13 -27.92
N SER A 15 88.70 -16.35 -28.78
CA SER A 15 89.12 -16.05 -30.17
C SER A 15 88.24 -14.88 -30.61
N GLY A 16 88.68 -13.76 -31.19
CA GLY A 16 89.90 -13.31 -31.81
C GLY A 16 89.47 -12.01 -32.52
N PHE A 17 90.29 -10.97 -32.46
CA PHE A 17 90.02 -9.71 -33.15
C PHE A 17 89.87 -9.94 -34.67
N PHE A 18 88.74 -9.54 -35.24
CA PHE A 18 88.67 -9.08 -36.63
C PHE A 18 87.84 -7.80 -36.68
N LEU A 19 88.52 -6.71 -37.00
CA LEU A 19 87.92 -5.49 -37.52
C LEU A 19 87.20 -5.84 -38.82
N ASN A 20 85.88 -5.70 -38.84
CA ASN A 20 85.14 -5.58 -40.09
C ASN A 20 84.21 -4.37 -39.98
N SER A 21 84.51 -3.40 -40.83
CA SER A 21 83.61 -2.31 -41.18
C SER A 21 82.28 -2.89 -41.69
N CYS A 22 81.15 -2.41 -41.18
CA CYS A 22 79.92 -2.45 -41.95
C CYS A 22 78.92 -1.38 -41.47
N SER A 23 78.68 -0.42 -42.36
CA SER A 23 77.43 0.33 -42.59
C SER A 23 76.42 0.44 -41.44
N LYS A 24 76.18 1.68 -40.99
CA LYS A 24 74.87 2.09 -40.47
C LYS A 24 73.81 1.71 -41.51
N LYS A 25 73.04 0.67 -41.25
CA LYS A 25 71.69 0.57 -41.78
C LYS A 25 70.83 1.43 -40.87
N ASP A 26 70.06 2.33 -41.45
CA ASP A 26 68.90 2.91 -40.81
C ASP A 26 67.95 1.74 -40.53
N ASP A 27 67.89 1.28 -39.28
CA ASP A 27 66.81 0.41 -38.84
C ASP A 27 65.57 1.29 -38.75
N ASP A 28 64.66 1.14 -39.71
CA ASP A 28 63.31 1.68 -39.58
C ASP A 28 62.74 1.26 -38.21
N PRO A 29 62.11 2.17 -37.45
CA PRO A 29 61.54 1.81 -36.15
C PRO A 29 60.55 0.66 -36.32
N ILE A 30 60.75 -0.43 -35.56
CA ILE A 30 59.83 -1.57 -35.55
C ILE A 30 58.48 -1.07 -35.01
N LEU A 31 57.50 -0.91 -35.91
CA LEU A 31 56.15 -0.50 -35.55
C LEU A 31 55.43 -1.65 -34.85
N SER A 32 54.78 -1.37 -33.72
CA SER A 32 54.04 -2.37 -32.95
C SER A 32 52.86 -2.94 -33.75
N ASN A 33 52.60 -4.25 -33.60
CA ASN A 33 51.43 -4.94 -34.13
C ASN A 33 50.33 -5.17 -33.09
N GLU A 34 50.53 -4.72 -31.86
CA GLU A 34 49.57 -4.92 -30.78
C GLU A 34 48.32 -4.04 -30.98
N ASN A 35 47.14 -4.66 -30.92
CA ASN A 35 45.85 -4.02 -31.14
C ASN A 35 44.81 -4.49 -30.10
N MET A 36 45.23 -4.55 -28.83
CA MET A 36 44.37 -5.01 -27.73
C MET A 36 43.60 -3.88 -27.07
N ILE A 37 42.40 -4.17 -26.58
CA ILE A 37 41.73 -3.34 -25.57
C ILE A 37 42.17 -3.87 -24.21
N LEU A 38 42.86 -3.03 -23.44
CA LEU A 38 43.42 -3.37 -22.12
C LEU A 38 42.43 -3.05 -20.99
N SER A 39 41.58 -2.04 -21.18
CA SER A 39 40.48 -1.72 -20.25
C SER A 39 39.33 -1.07 -20.98
N PHE A 40 38.12 -1.31 -20.52
CA PHE A 40 36.90 -0.69 -21.02
C PHE A 40 36.00 -0.34 -19.83
N ILE A 41 35.86 0.96 -19.53
CA ILE A 41 35.21 1.44 -18.30
C ILE A 41 34.19 2.53 -18.64
N PHE A 42 32.96 2.41 -18.15
CA PHE A 42 32.02 3.52 -18.11
C PHE A 42 32.21 4.28 -16.81
N LYS A 43 32.85 5.46 -16.89
CA LYS A 43 33.08 6.29 -15.71
C LYS A 43 31.82 7.06 -15.34
N SER A 44 31.44 7.03 -14.07
CA SER A 44 30.31 7.78 -13.49
C SER A 44 30.39 9.28 -13.79
N GLN A 45 31.58 9.88 -13.68
CA GLN A 45 31.81 11.29 -14.03
C GLN A 45 31.49 11.67 -15.48
N ASN A 46 31.53 10.72 -16.42
CA ASN A 46 31.23 10.95 -17.85
C ASN A 46 29.81 10.52 -18.21
N ASN A 47 29.14 9.77 -17.33
CA ASN A 47 27.85 9.14 -17.57
C ASN A 47 26.94 9.45 -16.38
N ILE A 48 26.18 10.54 -16.45
CA ILE A 48 25.33 11.03 -15.35
C ILE A 48 24.29 10.01 -14.86
N ALA A 49 24.01 8.99 -15.66
CA ALA A 49 23.10 7.89 -15.30
C ALA A 49 23.75 6.83 -14.38
N LEU A 50 25.06 6.89 -14.15
CA LEU A 50 25.82 5.94 -13.33
C LEU A 50 26.25 6.59 -12.00
N THR A 51 25.98 5.90 -10.90
CA THR A 51 26.40 6.31 -9.55
C THR A 51 27.81 5.84 -9.19
N SER A 52 28.37 4.89 -9.94
CA SER A 52 29.72 4.35 -9.77
C SER A 52 30.32 3.95 -11.13
N ASP A 53 31.63 3.78 -11.19
CA ASP A 53 32.31 3.32 -12.41
C ASP A 53 31.97 1.85 -12.70
N ILE A 54 31.65 1.55 -13.97
CA ILE A 54 31.36 0.18 -14.43
C ILE A 54 32.53 -0.31 -15.28
N THR A 55 33.25 -1.32 -14.79
CA THR A 55 34.33 -1.97 -15.53
C THR A 55 33.78 -3.15 -16.31
N ALA A 56 33.94 -3.14 -17.63
CA ALA A 56 33.50 -4.23 -18.49
C ALA A 56 34.47 -5.41 -18.45
N GLN A 57 33.93 -6.62 -18.55
CA GLN A 57 34.71 -7.84 -18.68
C GLN A 57 35.16 -8.01 -20.13
N ILE A 58 36.47 -8.12 -20.34
CA ILE A 58 37.08 -8.35 -21.66
C ILE A 58 37.42 -9.84 -21.79
N ASN A 59 36.89 -10.48 -22.82
CA ASN A 59 37.29 -11.81 -23.25
C ASN A 59 38.11 -11.68 -24.54
N GLU A 60 39.41 -11.92 -24.40
CA GLU A 60 40.38 -11.71 -25.47
C GLU A 60 40.35 -12.83 -26.53
N ASP A 61 39.98 -14.05 -26.15
CA ASP A 61 39.88 -15.20 -27.05
C ASP A 61 38.72 -15.03 -28.03
N ASP A 62 37.57 -14.58 -27.52
CA ASP A 62 36.34 -14.38 -28.32
C ASP A 62 36.19 -12.96 -28.87
N LYS A 63 37.11 -12.05 -28.50
CA LYS A 63 37.03 -10.62 -28.81
C LYS A 63 35.68 -10.01 -28.43
N THR A 64 35.20 -10.35 -27.23
CA THR A 64 33.95 -9.80 -26.68
C THR A 64 34.22 -8.97 -25.44
N ILE A 65 33.45 -7.90 -25.28
CA ILE A 65 33.47 -7.06 -24.09
C ILE A 65 32.05 -6.99 -23.56
N LYS A 66 31.85 -7.37 -22.31
CA LYS A 66 30.52 -7.37 -21.67
C LYS A 66 30.50 -6.43 -20.49
N ALA A 67 29.54 -5.51 -20.49
CA ALA A 67 29.28 -4.63 -19.35
C ALA A 67 27.83 -4.80 -18.91
N THR A 68 27.61 -4.85 -17.60
CA THR A 68 26.27 -4.80 -17.01
C THR A 68 26.13 -3.47 -16.29
N VAL A 69 25.23 -2.61 -16.76
CA VAL A 69 24.92 -1.33 -16.12
C VAL A 69 23.71 -1.49 -15.19
N PRO A 70 23.51 -0.62 -14.19
CA PRO A 70 22.33 -0.67 -13.32
C PRO A 70 21.01 -0.66 -14.09
N PHE A 71 19.97 -1.27 -13.54
CA PHE A 71 18.63 -1.25 -14.13
C PHE A 71 18.16 0.21 -14.39
N GLY A 72 17.43 0.42 -15.49
CA GLY A 72 16.93 1.75 -15.87
C GLY A 72 17.99 2.71 -16.42
N THR A 73 19.27 2.33 -16.44
CA THR A 73 20.32 3.12 -17.10
C THR A 73 20.00 3.22 -18.60
N THR A 74 19.83 4.44 -19.10
CA THR A 74 19.69 4.69 -20.53
C THR A 74 21.00 4.36 -21.26
N ILE A 75 21.00 3.27 -22.02
CA ILE A 75 22.20 2.80 -22.76
C ILE A 75 22.35 3.38 -24.17
N THR A 76 21.46 4.29 -24.57
CA THR A 76 21.48 4.92 -25.91
C THR A 76 22.51 6.04 -26.05
N ALA A 77 23.14 6.46 -24.95
CA ALA A 77 24.07 7.58 -24.92
C ALA A 77 25.15 7.44 -23.84
N LEU A 78 25.91 6.32 -23.87
CA LEU A 78 27.02 6.10 -22.93
C LEU A 78 28.36 6.52 -23.54
N ILE A 79 29.27 7.00 -22.69
CA ILE A 79 30.64 7.42 -23.04
C ILE A 79 31.63 6.46 -22.34
N PRO A 80 32.18 5.46 -23.04
CA PRO A 80 33.20 4.58 -22.48
C PRO A 80 34.57 5.24 -22.47
N THR A 81 35.39 4.89 -21.49
CA THR A 81 36.81 5.21 -21.40
C THR A 81 37.61 3.94 -21.66
N LEU A 82 38.45 3.96 -22.69
CA LEU A 82 39.24 2.80 -23.10
C LEU A 82 40.73 3.03 -22.82
N GLN A 83 41.44 1.94 -22.54
CA GLN A 83 42.89 1.87 -22.64
C GLN A 83 43.21 0.80 -23.69
N VAL A 84 44.04 1.13 -24.69
CA VAL A 84 44.45 0.21 -25.76
C VAL A 84 45.96 0.00 -25.74
N SER A 85 46.47 -0.96 -26.53
CA SER A 85 47.90 -1.18 -26.74
C SER A 85 48.66 0.10 -27.10
N GLU A 86 49.93 0.17 -26.73
CA GLU A 86 50.76 1.36 -26.93
C GLU A 86 50.80 1.77 -28.42
N HIS A 87 50.60 3.06 -28.69
CA HIS A 87 50.51 3.63 -30.06
C HIS A 87 49.34 3.13 -30.93
N ALA A 88 48.44 2.29 -30.42
CA ALA A 88 47.23 1.90 -31.12
C ALA A 88 46.15 3.00 -31.03
N ILE A 89 45.29 3.06 -32.04
CA ILE A 89 44.09 3.93 -32.07
C ILE A 89 42.84 3.06 -32.09
N PHE A 90 41.68 3.60 -31.73
CA PHE A 90 40.42 2.88 -31.75
C PHE A 90 39.28 3.69 -32.35
N SER A 91 38.23 3.00 -32.77
CA SER A 91 36.97 3.58 -33.24
C SER A 91 35.82 2.62 -32.89
N PRO A 92 34.63 3.10 -32.50
CA PRO A 92 34.20 4.50 -32.43
C PRO A 92 34.63 5.23 -31.15
N GLU A 93 34.64 6.57 -31.19
CA GLU A 93 34.89 7.46 -30.04
C GLU A 93 33.62 8.23 -29.65
N GLY A 94 33.56 8.73 -28.41
CA GLY A 94 32.49 9.62 -27.94
C GLY A 94 31.26 8.90 -27.38
N THR A 95 30.09 9.50 -27.60
CA THR A 95 28.79 8.99 -27.12
C THR A 95 28.27 7.92 -28.07
N ILE A 96 27.94 6.75 -27.52
CA ILE A 96 27.55 5.56 -28.27
C ILE A 96 26.21 5.01 -27.77
N ASP A 97 25.42 4.51 -28.71
CA ASP A 97 24.19 3.76 -28.46
C ASP A 97 24.51 2.26 -28.42
N PHE A 98 24.31 1.65 -27.25
CA PHE A 98 24.54 0.23 -27.01
C PHE A 98 23.25 -0.60 -27.00
N THR A 99 22.15 -0.10 -27.56
CA THR A 99 20.90 -0.88 -27.72
C THR A 99 21.13 -2.16 -28.54
N ASN A 100 22.14 -2.15 -29.42
CA ASN A 100 22.65 -3.33 -30.12
C ASN A 100 24.16 -3.48 -29.86
N PRO A 101 24.74 -4.69 -30.01
CA PRO A 101 26.18 -4.87 -29.90
C PRO A 101 26.97 -3.93 -30.82
N VAL A 102 27.96 -3.22 -30.27
CA VAL A 102 28.77 -2.24 -30.99
C VAL A 102 30.14 -2.84 -31.29
N THR A 103 30.61 -2.70 -32.52
CA THR A 103 31.95 -3.16 -32.90
C THR A 103 32.98 -2.06 -32.66
N TYR A 104 33.99 -2.33 -31.84
CA TYR A 104 35.16 -1.48 -31.65
C TYR A 104 36.34 -2.03 -32.44
N THR A 105 36.90 -1.24 -33.36
CA THR A 105 38.11 -1.57 -34.12
C THR A 105 39.32 -0.92 -33.47
N VAL A 106 40.29 -1.71 -33.02
CA VAL A 106 41.60 -1.22 -32.60
C VAL A 106 42.60 -1.43 -33.74
N THR A 107 43.32 -0.37 -34.12
CA THR A 107 44.33 -0.37 -35.18
C THR A 107 45.70 -0.13 -34.56
N SER A 108 46.63 -1.07 -34.73
CA SER A 108 48.00 -0.95 -34.24
C SER A 108 48.83 0.01 -35.09
N GLN A 109 50.03 0.34 -34.62
CA GLN A 109 50.96 1.24 -35.32
C GLN A 109 51.36 0.72 -36.71
N ASN A 110 51.38 -0.61 -36.92
CA ASN A 110 51.66 -1.23 -38.21
C ASN A 110 50.40 -1.49 -39.07
N GLN A 111 49.26 -0.91 -38.71
CA GLN A 111 47.98 -0.98 -39.42
C GLN A 111 47.27 -2.34 -39.35
N THR A 112 47.68 -3.26 -38.47
CA THR A 112 46.88 -4.47 -38.21
C THR A 112 45.72 -4.16 -37.26
N THR A 113 44.55 -4.74 -37.54
CA THR A 113 43.32 -4.43 -36.80
C THR A 113 42.80 -5.63 -36.01
N ALA A 114 42.13 -5.33 -34.89
CA ALA A 114 41.30 -6.28 -34.15
C ALA A 114 39.93 -5.66 -33.89
N ASN A 115 38.88 -6.45 -34.02
CA ASN A 115 37.49 -6.01 -33.81
C ASN A 115 36.95 -6.68 -32.54
N TYR A 116 36.42 -5.87 -31.62
CA TYR A 116 35.76 -6.32 -30.40
C TYR A 116 34.27 -6.07 -30.49
N SER A 117 33.45 -7.07 -30.15
CA SER A 117 32.01 -6.89 -29.99
C SER A 117 31.69 -6.50 -28.55
N VAL A 118 31.24 -5.26 -28.35
CA VAL A 118 30.86 -4.72 -27.05
C VAL A 118 29.36 -4.90 -26.87
N ILE A 119 28.98 -5.60 -25.81
CA ILE A 119 27.60 -5.86 -25.42
C ILE A 119 27.39 -5.18 -24.06
N VAL A 120 26.41 -4.28 -23.99
CA VAL A 120 25.99 -3.64 -22.74
C VAL A 120 24.59 -4.12 -22.43
N GLU A 121 24.42 -4.70 -21.25
CA GLU A 121 23.14 -5.17 -20.75
C GLU A 121 22.76 -4.38 -19.51
N THR A 122 21.47 -4.22 -19.24
CA THR A 122 20.99 -3.68 -17.98
C THR A 122 20.82 -4.82 -16.98
N ALA A 123 21.21 -4.59 -15.72
CA ALA A 123 20.96 -5.54 -14.64
C ALA A 123 19.46 -5.84 -14.52
N PRO A 124 19.07 -7.07 -14.13
CA PRO A 124 17.68 -7.37 -13.82
C PRO A 124 17.21 -6.49 -12.66
N LEU A 125 15.94 -6.10 -12.68
CA LEU A 125 15.34 -5.28 -11.63
C LEU A 125 15.28 -6.08 -10.31
N THR A 126 16.07 -5.69 -9.31
CA THR A 126 16.06 -6.24 -7.95
C THR A 126 15.16 -5.42 -7.03
N GLN A 127 14.87 -5.92 -5.83
CA GLN A 127 14.09 -5.13 -4.85
C GLN A 127 14.70 -3.76 -4.57
N ARG A 128 16.04 -3.64 -4.61
CA ARG A 128 16.73 -2.36 -4.45
C ARG A 128 16.36 -1.40 -5.58
N GLU A 129 16.35 -1.82 -6.84
CA GLU A 129 15.96 -0.92 -7.94
C GLU A 129 14.46 -0.62 -7.94
N ALA A 130 13.60 -1.51 -7.46
CA ALA A 130 12.18 -1.20 -7.25
C ALA A 130 11.99 -0.08 -6.22
N LEU A 131 12.72 -0.15 -5.09
CA LEU A 131 12.71 0.89 -4.07
C LEU A 131 13.26 2.21 -4.64
N MET A 132 14.39 2.17 -5.36
CA MET A 132 14.94 3.36 -6.03
C MET A 132 13.96 3.97 -7.04
N ALA A 133 13.21 3.15 -7.79
CA ALA A 133 12.19 3.63 -8.71
C ALA A 133 11.08 4.40 -7.97
N ILE A 134 10.61 3.88 -6.82
CA ILE A 134 9.62 4.57 -5.96
C ILE A 134 10.18 5.91 -5.48
N PHE A 135 11.43 5.94 -5.01
CA PHE A 135 12.08 7.17 -4.58
C PHE A 135 12.18 8.20 -5.72
N ASN A 136 12.71 7.78 -6.87
CA ASN A 136 12.96 8.65 -8.02
C ASN A 136 11.68 9.15 -8.69
N ALA A 137 10.60 8.36 -8.66
CA ALA A 137 9.29 8.76 -9.16
C ALA A 137 8.66 9.90 -8.33
N ASN A 138 9.20 10.16 -7.13
CA ASN A 138 8.70 11.18 -6.20
C ASN A 138 9.84 12.12 -5.76
N PRO A 139 10.34 13.04 -6.62
CA PRO A 139 11.56 13.83 -6.32
C PRO A 139 11.51 14.69 -5.06
N SER A 140 10.30 15.01 -4.58
CA SER A 140 10.06 15.83 -3.38
C SER A 140 9.80 15.00 -2.12
N ASN A 141 10.03 13.68 -2.17
CA ASN A 141 9.76 12.79 -1.06
C ASN A 141 10.69 13.05 0.15
N TYR A 142 10.31 12.55 1.32
CA TYR A 142 11.06 12.69 2.59
C TYR A 142 11.79 11.42 3.04
N LEU A 143 12.03 10.48 2.14
CA LEU A 143 12.84 9.29 2.43
C LEU A 143 14.31 9.71 2.57
N ASP A 144 14.98 9.16 3.59
CA ASP A 144 16.36 9.45 3.94
C ASP A 144 17.32 8.31 3.53
N TRP A 145 16.92 7.53 2.52
CA TRP A 145 17.66 6.37 2.06
C TRP A 145 19.04 6.75 1.52
N ASN A 146 20.05 6.01 1.96
CA ASN A 146 21.41 6.16 1.48
C ASN A 146 21.69 5.13 0.37
N PHE A 147 21.63 5.59 -0.89
CA PHE A 147 21.86 4.73 -2.05
C PHE A 147 23.31 4.26 -2.19
N ASP A 148 24.26 4.87 -1.50
CA ASP A 148 25.66 4.42 -1.48
C ASP A 148 25.83 3.14 -0.63
N ASN A 149 24.87 2.84 0.26
CA ASN A 149 24.83 1.57 0.96
C ASN A 149 24.00 0.55 0.18
N GLU A 150 24.66 -0.52 -0.28
CA GLU A 150 24.01 -1.63 -0.98
C GLU A 150 23.10 -2.48 -0.07
N ASP A 151 23.34 -2.45 1.25
CA ASP A 151 22.53 -3.18 2.22
C ASP A 151 21.22 -2.44 2.55
N ILE A 152 20.16 -2.80 1.82
CA ILE A 152 18.81 -2.24 1.99
C ILE A 152 18.21 -2.51 3.36
N SER A 153 18.70 -3.50 4.13
CA SER A 153 18.18 -3.80 5.48
C SER A 153 18.45 -2.65 6.47
N THR A 154 19.40 -1.78 6.15
CA THR A 154 19.74 -0.59 6.93
C THR A 154 18.87 0.63 6.60
N TRP A 155 18.10 0.57 5.51
CA TRP A 155 17.28 1.69 5.08
C TRP A 155 16.10 1.87 6.04
N SER A 156 15.77 3.12 6.33
CA SER A 156 14.64 3.42 7.21
C SER A 156 13.33 2.94 6.56
N ARG A 157 12.31 2.69 7.40
CA ARG A 157 10.93 2.44 6.96
C ARG A 157 10.69 1.19 6.11
N LEU A 158 11.65 0.27 6.09
CA LEU A 158 11.45 -1.06 5.52
C LEU A 158 11.87 -2.14 6.52
N VAL A 159 11.28 -3.32 6.37
CA VAL A 159 11.66 -4.54 7.09
C VAL A 159 11.97 -5.61 6.07
N VAL A 160 13.07 -6.33 6.27
CA VAL A 160 13.43 -7.51 5.50
C VAL A 160 13.25 -8.80 6.32
N ASP A 161 12.98 -9.91 5.65
CA ASP A 161 12.97 -11.24 6.27
C ASP A 161 14.39 -11.82 6.44
N ASP A 162 14.48 -13.04 6.97
CA ASP A 162 15.76 -13.74 7.20
C ASP A 162 16.55 -14.01 5.90
N ASP A 163 15.86 -14.03 4.76
CA ASP A 163 16.46 -14.22 3.43
C ASP A 163 16.81 -12.87 2.76
N GLY A 164 16.56 -11.74 3.44
CA GLY A 164 16.88 -10.39 2.98
C GLY A 164 15.82 -9.78 2.06
N TYR A 165 14.64 -10.39 1.91
CA TYR A 165 13.57 -9.85 1.09
C TYR A 165 12.73 -8.81 1.83
N VAL A 166 12.37 -7.72 1.16
CA VAL A 166 11.47 -6.70 1.72
C VAL A 166 10.08 -7.29 1.99
N VAL A 167 9.66 -7.29 3.25
CA VAL A 167 8.37 -7.81 3.72
C VAL A 167 7.44 -6.73 4.26
N GLU A 168 7.97 -5.57 4.67
CA GLU A 168 7.15 -4.43 5.11
C GLU A 168 7.72 -3.11 4.58
N LEU A 169 6.82 -2.20 4.17
CA LEU A 169 7.14 -0.83 3.79
C LEU A 169 6.21 0.16 4.51
N ASP A 170 6.80 1.14 5.19
CA ASP A 170 6.11 2.21 5.90
C ASP A 170 6.42 3.60 5.31
N PHE A 171 5.73 3.92 4.22
CA PHE A 171 5.79 5.20 3.55
C PHE A 171 4.81 6.24 4.10
N ARG A 172 4.45 6.17 5.38
CA ARG A 172 3.59 7.21 5.96
C ARG A 172 4.23 8.59 5.95
N ASN A 173 3.49 9.57 5.43
CA ASN A 173 3.88 10.98 5.44
C ASN A 173 5.30 11.19 4.89
N VAL A 174 5.56 10.65 3.70
CA VAL A 174 6.84 10.82 3.00
C VAL A 174 6.68 11.61 1.70
N ASN A 175 5.53 12.24 1.48
CA ASN A 175 5.23 13.07 0.32
C ASN A 175 5.35 12.31 -1.02
N LEU A 176 4.78 11.11 -1.09
CA LEU A 176 4.61 10.39 -2.35
C LEU A 176 3.43 10.97 -3.14
N GLU A 177 3.63 11.16 -4.44
CA GLU A 177 2.60 11.56 -5.41
C GLU A 177 2.19 10.36 -6.30
N THR A 178 3.07 9.37 -6.47
CA THR A 178 2.82 8.19 -7.31
C THR A 178 3.54 6.94 -6.80
N ILE A 179 3.01 5.77 -7.15
CA ILE A 179 3.69 4.48 -7.01
C ILE A 179 3.94 3.93 -8.42
N PRO A 180 5.21 3.72 -8.81
CA PRO A 180 5.54 3.26 -10.14
C PRO A 180 5.34 1.73 -10.29
N ALA A 181 5.25 1.26 -11.53
CA ALA A 181 4.95 -0.13 -11.89
C ALA A 181 5.97 -1.14 -11.33
N GLU A 182 7.19 -0.68 -11.04
CA GLU A 182 8.29 -1.45 -10.45
C GLU A 182 7.96 -2.00 -9.06
N ILE A 183 6.89 -1.52 -8.40
CA ILE A 183 6.40 -2.10 -7.14
C ILE A 183 6.17 -3.63 -7.25
N LYS A 184 5.79 -4.15 -8.43
CA LYS A 184 5.57 -5.60 -8.66
C LYS A 184 6.74 -6.50 -8.29
N TYR A 185 7.96 -5.97 -8.23
CA TYR A 185 9.16 -6.76 -7.91
C TYR A 185 9.35 -6.96 -6.40
N LEU A 186 8.56 -6.29 -5.55
CA LEU A 186 8.54 -6.53 -4.10
C LEU A 186 7.62 -7.71 -3.74
N THR A 187 7.84 -8.87 -4.37
CA THR A 187 6.92 -10.03 -4.32
C THR A 187 6.74 -10.66 -2.94
N HIS A 188 7.65 -10.40 -2.00
CA HIS A 188 7.57 -10.85 -0.59
C HIS A 188 6.82 -9.87 0.31
N LEU A 189 6.41 -8.71 -0.22
CA LEU A 189 5.78 -7.66 0.58
C LEU A 189 4.46 -8.15 1.18
N SER A 190 4.39 -8.09 2.50
CA SER A 190 3.23 -8.50 3.31
C SER A 190 2.47 -7.30 3.87
N LYS A 191 3.16 -6.18 4.14
CA LYS A 191 2.55 -4.94 4.64
C LYS A 191 3.03 -3.74 3.83
N LEU A 192 2.08 -2.97 3.32
CA LEU A 192 2.34 -1.73 2.62
C LEU A 192 1.50 -0.61 3.23
N ASN A 193 2.18 0.36 3.82
CA ASN A 193 1.55 1.52 4.43
C ASN A 193 1.93 2.79 3.66
N LEU A 194 0.94 3.39 3.01
CA LEU A 194 1.05 4.55 2.13
C LEU A 194 0.27 5.74 2.69
N ASN A 195 -0.07 5.75 3.99
CA ASN A 195 -0.95 6.79 4.52
C ASN A 195 -0.33 8.19 4.46
N ASP A 196 -1.20 9.20 4.46
CA ASP A 196 -0.83 10.60 4.60
C ASP A 196 0.14 11.04 3.49
N ASN A 197 -0.19 10.73 2.24
CA ASN A 197 0.56 11.11 1.03
C ASN A 197 -0.37 11.83 0.03
N ASN A 198 0.12 12.11 -1.17
CA ASN A 198 -0.61 12.80 -2.24
C ASN A 198 -0.88 11.88 -3.44
N ILE A 199 -1.01 10.57 -3.20
CA ILE A 199 -1.16 9.57 -4.28
C ILE A 199 -2.53 9.71 -4.93
N GLN A 200 -2.57 9.79 -6.26
CA GLN A 200 -3.82 9.95 -7.02
C GLN A 200 -4.36 8.63 -7.59
N THR A 201 -3.47 7.69 -7.91
CA THR A 201 -3.81 6.37 -8.45
C THR A 201 -2.79 5.34 -7.99
N LEU A 202 -3.19 4.07 -8.01
CA LEU A 202 -2.26 2.94 -7.91
C LEU A 202 -1.99 2.35 -9.30
N PRO A 203 -0.78 1.82 -9.56
CA PRO A 203 -0.51 1.08 -10.79
C PRO A 203 -1.23 -0.28 -10.76
N ALA A 204 -1.58 -0.81 -11.94
CA ALA A 204 -2.15 -2.16 -12.07
C ALA A 204 -1.24 -3.24 -11.46
N GLU A 205 0.07 -3.01 -11.54
CA GLU A 205 1.13 -3.83 -10.96
C GLU A 205 1.02 -4.08 -9.46
N ILE A 206 0.19 -3.32 -8.72
CA ILE A 206 -0.11 -3.60 -7.32
C ILE A 206 -0.65 -5.03 -7.13
N GLY A 207 -1.41 -5.56 -8.10
CA GLY A 207 -1.99 -6.90 -8.04
C GLY A 207 -0.97 -8.03 -8.00
N SER A 208 0.28 -7.77 -8.43
CA SER A 208 1.37 -8.74 -8.36
C SER A 208 1.82 -9.04 -6.91
N LEU A 209 1.45 -8.21 -5.94
CA LEU A 209 1.84 -8.32 -4.54
C LEU A 209 0.95 -9.31 -3.77
N VAL A 210 0.82 -10.52 -4.29
CA VAL A 210 -0.12 -11.54 -3.80
C VAL A 210 0.10 -11.96 -2.34
N ASN A 211 1.25 -11.63 -1.74
CA ASN A 211 1.57 -11.89 -0.34
C ASN A 211 1.09 -10.79 0.63
N LEU A 212 0.57 -9.66 0.12
CA LEU A 212 0.05 -8.59 0.95
C LEU A 212 -1.10 -9.08 1.83
N THR A 213 -0.96 -8.87 3.14
CA THR A 213 -2.01 -9.06 4.14
C THR A 213 -2.57 -7.72 4.60
N ASN A 214 -1.77 -6.65 4.52
CA ASN A 214 -2.16 -5.32 4.97
C ASN A 214 -1.80 -4.26 3.92
N LEU A 215 -2.81 -3.55 3.42
CA LEU A 215 -2.65 -2.40 2.53
C LEU A 215 -3.39 -1.22 3.13
N SER A 216 -2.66 -0.13 3.40
CA SER A 216 -3.22 1.10 3.94
C SER A 216 -2.86 2.28 3.04
N LEU A 217 -3.88 3.00 2.59
CA LEU A 217 -3.87 4.12 1.65
C LEU A 217 -4.59 5.34 2.25
N TYR A 218 -4.69 5.39 3.57
CA TYR A 218 -5.46 6.41 4.30
C TYR A 218 -4.96 7.82 4.00
N ASP A 219 -5.85 8.79 3.83
CA ASP A 219 -5.51 10.20 3.62
C ASP A 219 -4.57 10.40 2.43
N ASN A 220 -5.12 10.17 1.24
CA ASN A 220 -4.49 10.40 -0.07
C ASN A 220 -5.50 11.09 -1.01
N ASN A 221 -5.16 11.22 -2.29
CA ASN A 221 -6.01 11.80 -3.31
C ASN A 221 -6.53 10.74 -4.31
N ILE A 222 -6.68 9.49 -3.87
CA ILE A 222 -7.04 8.38 -4.76
C ILE A 222 -8.47 8.56 -5.25
N ASN A 223 -8.65 8.67 -6.57
CA ASN A 223 -9.97 8.82 -7.19
C ASN A 223 -10.58 7.48 -7.63
N THR A 224 -9.73 6.48 -7.88
CA THR A 224 -10.11 5.18 -8.42
C THR A 224 -9.15 4.11 -7.92
N LEU A 225 -9.66 2.90 -7.68
CA LEU A 225 -8.84 1.72 -7.43
C LEU A 225 -8.71 0.93 -8.74
N PRO A 226 -7.51 0.46 -9.10
CA PRO A 226 -7.36 -0.47 -10.21
C PRO A 226 -8.05 -1.80 -9.90
N VAL A 227 -8.55 -2.48 -10.94
CA VAL A 227 -9.25 -3.77 -10.77
C VAL A 227 -8.33 -4.85 -10.19
N GLU A 228 -7.02 -4.69 -10.38
CA GLU A 228 -5.96 -5.56 -9.90
C GLU A 228 -5.82 -5.53 -8.36
N VAL A 229 -6.46 -4.58 -7.65
CA VAL A 229 -6.60 -4.70 -6.18
C VAL A 229 -7.28 -6.01 -5.79
N GLY A 230 -8.19 -6.52 -6.62
CA GLY A 230 -8.84 -7.82 -6.42
C GLY A 230 -7.89 -9.03 -6.54
N GLU A 231 -6.66 -8.85 -7.02
CA GLU A 231 -5.64 -9.91 -7.12
C GLU A 231 -4.89 -10.11 -5.79
N LEU A 232 -5.07 -9.22 -4.81
CA LEU A 232 -4.46 -9.30 -3.48
C LEU A 232 -5.16 -10.36 -2.60
N ILE A 233 -5.19 -11.61 -3.06
CA ILE A 233 -5.99 -12.71 -2.50
C ILE A 233 -5.66 -13.09 -1.04
N ASN A 234 -4.53 -12.62 -0.51
CA ASN A 234 -4.13 -12.82 0.89
C ASN A 234 -4.46 -11.63 1.81
N LEU A 235 -5.06 -10.56 1.26
CA LEU A 235 -5.33 -9.34 2.01
C LEU A 235 -6.36 -9.60 3.10
N THR A 236 -6.01 -9.24 4.34
CA THR A 236 -6.91 -9.32 5.50
C THR A 236 -7.39 -7.94 5.94
N ASN A 237 -6.63 -6.90 5.62
CA ASN A 237 -6.91 -5.52 6.01
C ASN A 237 -6.67 -4.56 4.84
N LEU A 238 -7.72 -3.84 4.46
CA LEU A 238 -7.67 -2.79 3.46
C LEU A 238 -8.21 -1.49 4.06
N ASN A 239 -7.38 -0.44 4.07
CA ASN A 239 -7.81 0.89 4.44
C ASN A 239 -7.62 1.85 3.28
N ILE A 240 -8.72 2.33 2.72
CA ILE A 240 -8.80 3.33 1.64
C ILE A 240 -9.53 4.59 2.12
N SER A 241 -9.67 4.79 3.42
CA SER A 241 -10.45 5.91 3.99
C SER A 241 -9.77 7.26 3.72
N ARG A 242 -10.54 8.35 3.68
CA ARG A 242 -10.05 9.71 3.36
C ARG A 242 -9.35 9.75 2.00
N ASN A 243 -10.11 9.45 0.96
CA ASN A 243 -9.70 9.56 -0.43
C ASN A 243 -10.86 10.17 -1.24
N GLU A 244 -10.80 10.10 -2.57
CA GLU A 244 -11.83 10.61 -3.48
C GLU A 244 -12.50 9.49 -4.30
N ILE A 245 -12.49 8.26 -3.78
CA ILE A 245 -12.98 7.06 -4.49
C ILE A 245 -14.49 7.17 -4.69
N GLN A 246 -14.94 7.03 -5.94
CA GLN A 246 -16.37 7.06 -6.30
C GLN A 246 -16.98 5.66 -6.43
N ILE A 247 -16.17 4.69 -6.90
CA ILE A 247 -16.63 3.33 -7.21
C ILE A 247 -15.59 2.36 -6.67
N LEU A 248 -16.06 1.30 -5.99
CA LEU A 248 -15.25 0.12 -5.72
C LEU A 248 -15.34 -0.82 -6.94
N PRO A 249 -14.22 -1.32 -7.47
CA PRO A 249 -14.26 -2.26 -8.59
C PRO A 249 -14.96 -3.57 -8.17
N GLU A 250 -15.70 -4.20 -9.07
CA GLU A 250 -16.37 -5.51 -8.83
C GLU A 250 -15.37 -6.55 -8.30
N SER A 251 -14.13 -6.51 -8.78
CA SER A 251 -13.03 -7.37 -8.35
C SER A 251 -12.69 -7.28 -6.85
N ILE A 252 -13.19 -6.28 -6.12
CA ILE A 252 -13.05 -6.20 -4.66
C ILE A 252 -13.64 -7.45 -3.96
N GLY A 253 -14.68 -8.06 -4.56
CA GLY A 253 -15.30 -9.30 -4.08
C GLY A 253 -14.32 -10.49 -4.01
N ASN A 254 -13.27 -10.48 -4.82
CA ASN A 254 -12.24 -11.52 -4.83
C ASN A 254 -11.40 -11.56 -3.55
N LEU A 255 -11.46 -10.53 -2.71
CA LEU A 255 -10.74 -10.45 -1.43
C LEU A 255 -11.41 -11.31 -0.34
N THR A 256 -11.55 -12.61 -0.62
CA THR A 256 -12.28 -13.58 0.20
C THR A 256 -11.69 -13.80 1.61
N LYS A 257 -10.45 -13.37 1.86
CA LYS A 257 -9.79 -13.39 3.17
C LYS A 257 -9.87 -12.05 3.93
N LEU A 258 -10.45 -11.02 3.32
CA LEU A 258 -10.51 -9.70 3.93
C LEU A 258 -11.40 -9.73 5.17
N LYS A 259 -10.86 -9.27 6.30
CA LYS A 259 -11.56 -9.17 7.58
C LYS A 259 -12.01 -7.75 7.86
N ILE A 260 -11.25 -6.76 7.41
CA ILE A 260 -11.52 -5.35 7.70
C ILE A 260 -11.39 -4.54 6.41
N LEU A 261 -12.51 -3.89 6.03
CA LEU A 261 -12.56 -2.88 4.97
C LEU A 261 -12.90 -1.52 5.58
N GLN A 262 -11.94 -0.60 5.54
CA GLN A 262 -12.14 0.79 5.94
C GLN A 262 -12.16 1.68 4.69
N ALA A 263 -13.35 2.17 4.33
CA ALA A 263 -13.57 3.01 3.16
C ALA A 263 -14.34 4.31 3.49
N SER A 264 -14.21 4.78 4.73
CA SER A 264 -14.91 5.98 5.21
C SER A 264 -14.31 7.26 4.61
N LEU A 265 -15.07 8.34 4.55
CA LEU A 265 -14.62 9.64 4.03
C LEU A 265 -14.15 9.53 2.57
N ASN A 266 -15.02 9.02 1.71
CA ASN A 266 -14.83 8.92 0.26
C ASN A 266 -16.07 9.51 -0.45
N LYS A 267 -16.21 9.24 -1.76
CA LYS A 267 -17.34 9.64 -2.59
C LYS A 267 -18.10 8.42 -3.11
N ILE A 268 -18.06 7.29 -2.39
CA ILE A 268 -18.58 6.00 -2.88
C ILE A 268 -20.10 6.07 -3.00
N GLU A 269 -20.62 5.80 -4.20
CA GLU A 269 -22.05 5.91 -4.53
C GLU A 269 -22.84 4.62 -4.27
N SER A 270 -22.19 3.47 -4.42
CA SER A 270 -22.79 2.14 -4.19
C SER A 270 -21.76 1.11 -3.72
N LEU A 271 -22.26 0.03 -3.14
CA LEU A 271 -21.52 -1.21 -2.93
C LEU A 271 -21.74 -2.14 -4.15
N PRO A 272 -20.70 -2.77 -4.69
CA PRO A 272 -20.87 -3.77 -5.77
C PRO A 272 -21.58 -5.03 -5.25
N GLU A 273 -22.28 -5.76 -6.13
CA GLU A 273 -22.99 -7.00 -5.75
C GLU A 273 -22.01 -8.07 -5.25
N GLU A 274 -20.81 -8.12 -5.82
CA GLU A 274 -19.71 -9.03 -5.53
C GLU A 274 -19.18 -8.92 -4.08
N ILE A 275 -19.62 -7.93 -3.30
CA ILE A 275 -19.35 -7.88 -1.86
C ILE A 275 -19.82 -9.17 -1.16
N GLU A 276 -20.82 -9.88 -1.72
CA GLU A 276 -21.31 -11.16 -1.17
C GLU A 276 -20.24 -12.26 -1.06
N ASP A 277 -19.18 -12.18 -1.86
CA ASP A 277 -18.09 -13.15 -1.86
C ASP A 277 -17.09 -12.94 -0.73
N MET A 278 -17.11 -11.78 -0.06
CA MET A 278 -16.20 -11.41 1.01
C MET A 278 -16.61 -12.02 2.37
N LYS A 279 -16.80 -13.34 2.40
CA LYS A 279 -17.38 -14.08 3.53
C LYS A 279 -16.57 -14.03 4.81
N ALA A 280 -15.29 -13.66 4.75
CA ALA A 280 -14.44 -13.46 5.93
C ALA A 280 -14.58 -12.07 6.57
N LEU A 281 -15.35 -11.16 5.97
CA LEU A 281 -15.43 -9.77 6.42
C LEU A 281 -16.10 -9.69 7.80
N GLU A 282 -15.38 -9.08 8.74
CA GLU A 282 -15.81 -8.88 10.12
C GLU A 282 -16.20 -7.42 10.37
N ARG A 283 -15.58 -6.47 9.65
CA ARG A 283 -15.84 -5.03 9.81
C ARG A 283 -15.91 -4.31 8.47
N LEU A 284 -16.99 -3.58 8.25
CA LEU A 284 -17.22 -2.74 7.08
C LEU A 284 -17.52 -1.31 7.53
N HIS A 285 -16.58 -0.39 7.29
CA HIS A 285 -16.68 1.00 7.70
C HIS A 285 -16.71 1.93 6.48
N MET A 286 -17.88 2.45 6.13
CA MET A 286 -18.12 3.35 5.00
C MET A 286 -18.79 4.66 5.44
N PHE A 287 -18.45 5.14 6.62
CA PHE A 287 -18.97 6.40 7.14
C PHE A 287 -18.60 7.58 6.23
N ASN A 288 -19.52 8.52 6.01
CA ASN A 288 -19.31 9.71 5.18
C ASN A 288 -18.94 9.37 3.73
N ASN A 289 -19.93 8.83 3.01
CA ASN A 289 -19.91 8.50 1.58
C ASN A 289 -21.23 8.99 0.94
N LEU A 290 -21.54 8.50 -0.26
CA LEU A 290 -22.72 8.89 -1.04
C LEU A 290 -23.70 7.73 -1.25
N LEU A 291 -23.64 6.67 -0.43
CA LEU A 291 -24.48 5.48 -0.58
C LEU A 291 -25.98 5.84 -0.48
N ILE A 292 -26.77 5.40 -1.45
CA ILE A 292 -28.24 5.65 -1.50
C ILE A 292 -29.04 4.46 -0.93
N GLU A 293 -28.46 3.26 -0.96
CA GLU A 293 -29.06 2.04 -0.49
C GLU A 293 -28.02 1.09 0.10
N ILE A 294 -28.51 0.08 0.82
CA ILE A 294 -27.73 -1.08 1.27
C ILE A 294 -28.18 -2.24 0.39
N PRO A 295 -27.31 -2.87 -0.41
CA PRO A 295 -27.72 -3.94 -1.31
C PRO A 295 -28.13 -5.19 -0.52
N GLU A 296 -29.06 -5.98 -1.07
CA GLU A 296 -29.48 -7.27 -0.49
C GLU A 296 -28.31 -8.25 -0.32
N SER A 297 -27.28 -8.15 -1.17
CA SER A 297 -26.05 -8.94 -1.10
C SER A 297 -25.26 -8.77 0.21
N ILE A 298 -25.51 -7.70 0.98
CA ILE A 298 -24.89 -7.50 2.29
C ILE A 298 -25.15 -8.66 3.24
N SER A 299 -26.31 -9.31 3.11
CA SER A 299 -26.76 -10.44 3.95
C SER A 299 -25.83 -11.65 3.89
N ASN A 300 -25.06 -11.80 2.81
CA ASN A 300 -24.08 -12.88 2.66
C ASN A 300 -22.83 -12.71 3.53
N LEU A 301 -22.62 -11.53 4.13
CA LEU A 301 -21.52 -11.25 5.05
C LEU A 301 -21.75 -11.83 6.45
N SER A 302 -21.97 -13.14 6.53
CA SER A 302 -22.33 -13.87 7.76
C SER A 302 -21.34 -13.77 8.94
N ASN A 303 -20.13 -13.26 8.70
CA ASN A 303 -19.12 -13.00 9.74
C ASN A 303 -19.07 -11.54 10.20
N LEU A 304 -19.93 -10.66 9.67
CA LEU A 304 -19.90 -9.24 9.97
C LEU A 304 -20.32 -8.98 11.42
N ILE A 305 -19.46 -8.24 12.14
CA ILE A 305 -19.61 -7.90 13.56
C ILE A 305 -19.90 -6.41 13.73
N ASP A 306 -19.36 -5.58 12.85
CA ASP A 306 -19.43 -4.11 12.92
C ASP A 306 -19.68 -3.51 11.54
N LEU A 307 -20.85 -2.89 11.37
CA LEU A 307 -21.28 -2.22 10.15
C LEU A 307 -21.52 -0.74 10.44
N ASN A 308 -20.71 0.13 9.83
CA ASN A 308 -20.86 1.57 9.95
C ASN A 308 -21.08 2.21 8.58
N LEU A 309 -22.31 2.65 8.35
CA LEU A 309 -22.78 3.35 7.15
C LEU A 309 -23.34 4.74 7.48
N GLY A 310 -22.92 5.34 8.60
CA GLY A 310 -23.37 6.67 8.98
C GLY A 310 -22.92 7.76 7.99
N ARG A 311 -23.62 8.91 7.94
CA ARG A 311 -23.38 10.00 6.99
C ARG A 311 -23.38 9.51 5.53
N ASN A 312 -24.49 8.92 5.11
CA ASN A 312 -24.72 8.56 3.72
C ASN A 312 -26.07 9.16 3.27
N GLN A 313 -26.62 8.69 2.17
CA GLN A 313 -27.92 9.08 1.63
C GLN A 313 -28.92 7.92 1.68
N ILE A 314 -28.72 6.97 2.59
CA ILE A 314 -29.50 5.73 2.68
C ILE A 314 -30.95 6.05 3.03
N THR A 315 -31.89 5.51 2.26
CA THR A 315 -33.33 5.72 2.46
C THR A 315 -34.03 4.52 3.11
N GLN A 316 -33.51 3.31 2.91
CA GLN A 316 -34.12 2.06 3.38
C GLN A 316 -33.06 1.07 3.86
N ILE A 317 -33.46 0.19 4.77
CA ILE A 317 -32.69 -0.95 5.25
C ILE A 317 -33.32 -2.21 4.63
N PRO A 318 -32.57 -3.09 3.97
CA PRO A 318 -33.11 -4.30 3.35
C PRO A 318 -33.56 -5.30 4.41
N ASN A 319 -34.62 -6.06 4.14
CA ASN A 319 -35.13 -7.08 5.08
C ASN A 319 -34.11 -8.22 5.29
N SER A 320 -33.20 -8.45 4.34
CA SER A 320 -32.13 -9.44 4.49
C SER A 320 -31.07 -9.06 5.54
N ILE A 321 -31.12 -7.83 6.09
CA ILE A 321 -30.21 -7.42 7.17
C ILE A 321 -30.23 -8.40 8.36
N LYS A 322 -31.36 -9.06 8.63
CA LYS A 322 -31.52 -10.06 9.70
C LYS A 322 -30.54 -11.24 9.61
N ASP A 323 -30.02 -11.53 8.42
CA ASP A 323 -29.14 -12.67 8.20
C ASP A 323 -27.70 -12.39 8.70
N LEU A 324 -27.40 -11.14 9.07
CA LEU A 324 -26.17 -10.72 9.75
C LEU A 324 -26.17 -11.11 11.24
N THR A 325 -26.37 -12.39 11.52
CA THR A 325 -26.61 -12.93 12.88
C THR A 325 -25.48 -12.70 13.89
N LYS A 326 -24.28 -12.30 13.46
CA LYS A 326 -23.13 -11.96 14.33
C LYS A 326 -22.97 -10.45 14.57
N LEU A 327 -23.84 -9.62 13.99
CA LEU A 327 -23.69 -8.17 14.04
C LEU A 327 -23.92 -7.67 15.47
N THR A 328 -22.92 -6.98 16.00
CA THR A 328 -22.95 -6.40 17.36
C THR A 328 -23.09 -4.88 17.32
N LYS A 329 -22.64 -4.24 16.24
CA LYS A 329 -22.68 -2.79 16.05
C LYS A 329 -23.26 -2.46 14.70
N LEU A 330 -24.33 -1.67 14.71
CA LEU A 330 -24.95 -1.11 13.52
C LEU A 330 -25.05 0.41 13.66
N SER A 331 -24.37 1.13 12.78
CA SER A 331 -24.43 2.59 12.71
C SER A 331 -24.96 3.05 11.36
N LEU A 332 -26.11 3.70 11.40
CA LEU A 332 -26.85 4.28 10.27
C LEU A 332 -27.17 5.76 10.52
N SER A 333 -26.44 6.41 11.43
CA SER A 333 -26.66 7.81 11.80
C SER A 333 -26.49 8.77 10.62
N SER A 334 -27.21 9.89 10.58
CA SER A 334 -27.11 10.90 9.52
C SER A 334 -27.38 10.31 8.13
N ASN A 335 -28.53 9.66 7.98
CA ASN A 335 -29.06 9.16 6.71
C ASN A 335 -30.46 9.74 6.46
N GLN A 336 -31.20 9.16 5.52
CA GLN A 336 -32.55 9.58 5.14
C GLN A 336 -33.60 8.51 5.45
N ILE A 337 -33.35 7.66 6.45
CA ILE A 337 -34.17 6.49 6.76
C ILE A 337 -35.49 6.94 7.40
N GLU A 338 -36.61 6.51 6.82
CA GLU A 338 -37.96 6.86 7.29
C GLU A 338 -38.55 5.81 8.24
N SER A 339 -38.13 4.54 8.12
CA SER A 339 -38.56 3.45 8.99
C SER A 339 -37.47 2.40 9.16
N VAL A 340 -37.48 1.72 10.30
CA VAL A 340 -36.63 0.56 10.59
C VAL A 340 -37.49 -0.69 10.43
N PRO A 341 -37.17 -1.63 9.52
CA PRO A 341 -37.93 -2.85 9.35
C PRO A 341 -37.76 -3.78 10.55
N ASP A 342 -38.76 -4.63 10.81
CA ASP A 342 -38.75 -5.53 11.97
C ASP A 342 -37.55 -6.48 11.97
N GLU A 343 -37.03 -6.79 10.78
CA GLU A 343 -35.84 -7.60 10.55
C GLU A 343 -34.57 -7.06 11.24
N VAL A 344 -34.44 -5.76 11.48
CA VAL A 344 -33.32 -5.21 12.27
C VAL A 344 -33.38 -5.69 13.72
N PHE A 345 -34.58 -5.87 14.27
CA PHE A 345 -34.75 -6.31 15.66
C PHE A 345 -34.56 -7.83 15.83
N MET A 346 -34.36 -8.57 14.74
CA MET A 346 -33.96 -9.99 14.79
C MET A 346 -32.46 -10.17 15.05
N LEU A 347 -31.67 -9.08 15.02
CA LEU A 347 -30.23 -9.08 15.26
C LEU A 347 -29.91 -9.17 16.76
N SER A 348 -30.19 -10.32 17.35
CA SER A 348 -30.11 -10.57 18.80
C SER A 348 -28.73 -10.34 19.45
N GLU A 349 -27.66 -10.24 18.66
CA GLU A 349 -26.30 -9.94 19.13
C GLU A 349 -25.99 -8.43 19.20
N LEU A 350 -26.89 -7.56 18.74
CA LEU A 350 -26.66 -6.10 18.77
C LEU A 350 -26.49 -5.58 20.19
N THR A 351 -25.37 -4.89 20.41
CA THR A 351 -25.07 -4.11 21.62
C THR A 351 -25.15 -2.61 21.36
N PHE A 352 -25.05 -2.19 20.10
CA PHE A 352 -25.01 -0.79 19.69
C PHE A 352 -25.85 -0.57 18.43
N LEU A 353 -26.88 0.28 18.53
CA LEU A 353 -27.72 0.69 17.41
C LEU A 353 -27.77 2.21 17.33
N HIS A 354 -27.22 2.78 16.25
CA HIS A 354 -27.12 4.22 16.07
C HIS A 354 -27.89 4.69 14.85
N LEU A 355 -29.00 5.37 15.11
CA LEU A 355 -29.97 5.88 14.13
C LEU A 355 -30.16 7.40 14.26
N PHE A 356 -29.27 8.09 14.97
CA PHE A 356 -29.32 9.54 15.18
C PHE A 356 -29.37 10.28 13.84
N SER A 357 -30.14 11.38 13.75
CA SER A 357 -30.23 12.19 12.52
C SER A 357 -30.75 11.39 11.32
N ASN A 358 -32.00 10.93 11.42
CA ASN A 358 -32.74 10.28 10.33
C ASN A 358 -34.13 10.93 10.21
N LYS A 359 -35.08 10.25 9.55
CA LYS A 359 -36.48 10.70 9.37
C LYS A 359 -37.47 9.75 10.05
N LEU A 360 -37.05 9.06 11.10
CA LEU A 360 -37.88 8.05 11.77
C LEU A 360 -39.07 8.71 12.47
N THR A 361 -40.27 8.18 12.23
CA THR A 361 -41.52 8.64 12.88
C THR A 361 -41.99 7.71 13.99
N VAL A 362 -41.61 6.43 13.92
CA VAL A 362 -41.94 5.40 14.89
C VAL A 362 -40.77 4.42 15.05
N ILE A 363 -40.73 3.72 16.18
CA ILE A 363 -39.88 2.55 16.40
C ILE A 363 -40.78 1.37 16.77
N SER A 364 -40.54 0.21 16.14
CA SER A 364 -41.38 -0.98 16.32
C SER A 364 -41.33 -1.53 17.75
N SER A 365 -42.41 -2.20 18.18
CA SER A 365 -42.44 -2.95 19.45
C SER A 365 -41.47 -4.13 19.46
N GLU A 366 -41.08 -4.64 18.29
CA GLU A 366 -40.10 -5.72 18.15
C GLU A 366 -38.71 -5.35 18.71
N ILE A 367 -38.46 -4.07 19.04
CA ILE A 367 -37.25 -3.61 19.74
C ILE A 367 -36.93 -4.45 20.99
N GLU A 368 -37.94 -5.01 21.67
CA GLU A 368 -37.73 -5.90 22.84
C GLU A 368 -36.85 -7.11 22.57
N ASN A 369 -36.74 -7.54 21.31
CA ASN A 369 -35.91 -8.68 20.90
C ASN A 369 -34.41 -8.38 21.00
N LEU A 370 -34.00 -7.10 21.02
CA LEU A 370 -32.60 -6.68 21.15
C LEU A 370 -32.11 -6.73 22.60
N THR A 371 -32.26 -7.88 23.25
CA THR A 371 -32.01 -8.06 24.68
C THR A 371 -30.57 -7.77 25.13
N LYS A 372 -29.58 -7.77 24.22
CA LYS A 372 -28.17 -7.42 24.47
C LYS A 372 -27.84 -5.94 24.24
N LEU A 373 -28.81 -5.12 23.81
CA LEU A 373 -28.57 -3.74 23.44
C LEU A 373 -28.12 -2.92 24.65
N GLU A 374 -26.98 -2.25 24.51
CA GLU A 374 -26.42 -1.36 25.55
C GLU A 374 -26.61 0.11 25.19
N PHE A 375 -26.53 0.46 23.90
CA PHE A 375 -26.66 1.85 23.45
C PHE A 375 -27.63 1.96 22.28
N LEU A 376 -28.65 2.80 22.46
CA LEU A 376 -29.65 3.12 21.45
C LEU A 376 -29.72 4.62 21.22
N TYR A 377 -29.29 5.05 20.03
CA TYR A 377 -29.30 6.45 19.64
C TYR A 377 -30.41 6.72 18.61
N LEU A 378 -31.43 7.46 19.02
CA LEU A 378 -32.59 7.83 18.22
C LEU A 378 -32.80 9.35 18.14
N GLY A 379 -31.87 10.15 18.67
CA GLY A 379 -31.99 11.60 18.66
C GLY A 379 -31.99 12.22 17.25
N ASN A 380 -32.49 13.45 17.12
CA ASN A 380 -32.65 14.16 15.85
C ASN A 380 -33.44 13.33 14.82
N ASN A 381 -34.65 12.94 15.19
CA ASN A 381 -35.61 12.22 14.33
C ASN A 381 -36.98 12.92 14.42
N GLN A 382 -38.05 12.25 14.00
CA GLN A 382 -39.42 12.76 14.01
C GLN A 382 -40.34 11.86 14.85
N LEU A 383 -39.78 11.18 15.87
CA LEU A 383 -40.53 10.25 16.71
C LEU A 383 -41.59 10.99 17.51
N SER A 384 -42.84 10.55 17.40
CA SER A 384 -43.97 11.06 18.20
C SER A 384 -44.30 10.16 19.40
N GLU A 385 -43.90 8.89 19.35
CA GLU A 385 -44.14 7.90 20.39
C GLU A 385 -42.95 6.95 20.58
N VAL A 386 -42.89 6.33 21.76
CA VAL A 386 -41.94 5.28 22.11
C VAL A 386 -42.74 4.06 22.61
N PRO A 387 -42.52 2.85 22.09
CA PRO A 387 -43.25 1.66 22.52
C PRO A 387 -42.88 1.27 23.96
N GLU A 388 -43.85 0.74 24.71
CA GLU A 388 -43.65 0.28 26.10
C GLU A 388 -42.56 -0.82 26.20
N GLN A 389 -42.42 -1.60 25.13
CA GLN A 389 -41.43 -2.66 24.94
C GLN A 389 -39.98 -2.18 25.11
N ILE A 390 -39.71 -0.87 25.00
CA ILE A 390 -38.39 -0.31 25.28
C ILE A 390 -37.92 -0.65 26.70
N GLY A 391 -38.85 -0.79 27.66
CA GLY A 391 -38.54 -1.16 29.04
C GLY A 391 -38.06 -2.61 29.24
N ASN A 392 -38.13 -3.45 28.20
CA ASN A 392 -37.62 -4.82 28.23
C ASN A 392 -36.11 -4.92 27.95
N LEU A 393 -35.48 -3.82 27.51
CA LEU A 393 -34.04 -3.75 27.20
C LEU A 393 -33.18 -3.67 28.47
N SER A 394 -33.18 -4.75 29.27
CA SER A 394 -32.56 -4.76 30.60
C SER A 394 -31.05 -4.43 30.67
N ASN A 395 -30.32 -4.54 29.55
CA ASN A 395 -28.88 -4.22 29.45
C ASN A 395 -28.60 -2.78 28.97
N LEU A 396 -29.64 -1.97 28.71
CA LEU A 396 -29.48 -0.65 28.12
C LEU A 396 -28.82 0.33 29.10
N LYS A 397 -27.69 0.90 28.69
CA LYS A 397 -26.89 1.88 29.43
C LYS A 397 -27.11 3.30 28.92
N GLY A 398 -27.30 3.48 27.60
CA GLY A 398 -27.52 4.79 27.00
C GLY A 398 -28.75 4.80 26.10
N LEU A 399 -29.67 5.73 26.37
CA LEU A 399 -30.89 5.95 25.59
C LEU A 399 -31.02 7.42 25.20
N TYR A 400 -30.99 7.69 23.89
CA TYR A 400 -30.91 9.05 23.37
C TYR A 400 -32.10 9.35 22.47
N PHE A 401 -33.01 10.20 22.93
CA PHE A 401 -34.23 10.65 22.23
C PHE A 401 -34.26 12.16 21.98
N GLN A 402 -33.19 12.89 22.29
CA GLN A 402 -33.18 14.35 22.12
C GLN A 402 -33.52 14.78 20.69
N ASP A 403 -34.06 15.97 20.50
CA ASP A 403 -34.44 16.49 19.18
C ASP A 403 -35.45 15.56 18.46
N ASN A 404 -36.59 15.30 19.09
CA ASN A 404 -37.72 14.52 18.51
C ASN A 404 -39.05 15.28 18.74
N GLN A 405 -40.19 14.60 18.53
CA GLN A 405 -41.53 15.16 18.67
C GLN A 405 -42.33 14.45 19.77
N LEU A 406 -41.66 13.91 20.79
CA LEU A 406 -42.29 13.11 21.84
C LEU A 406 -43.15 13.99 22.76
N GLU A 407 -44.45 13.70 22.83
CA GLU A 407 -45.38 14.32 23.80
C GLU A 407 -45.38 13.60 25.15
N SER A 408 -45.04 12.31 25.15
CA SER A 408 -44.90 11.48 26.34
C SER A 408 -43.87 10.39 26.14
N VAL A 409 -43.45 9.76 27.24
CA VAL A 409 -42.59 8.56 27.23
C VAL A 409 -43.20 7.49 28.14
N PRO A 410 -43.08 6.20 27.80
CA PRO A 410 -43.70 5.11 28.54
C PRO A 410 -43.07 4.95 29.94
N ILE A 411 -43.92 4.69 30.93
CA ILE A 411 -43.53 4.43 32.33
C ILE A 411 -42.51 3.26 32.44
N GLN A 412 -42.56 2.34 31.48
CA GLN A 412 -41.69 1.17 31.36
C GLN A 412 -40.21 1.53 31.20
N ILE A 413 -39.83 2.75 30.79
CA ILE A 413 -38.43 3.21 30.84
C ILE A 413 -37.87 3.13 32.27
N GLY A 414 -38.72 3.30 33.30
CA GLY A 414 -38.32 3.11 34.71
C GLY A 414 -37.86 1.68 35.07
N ASN A 415 -38.09 0.70 34.20
CA ASN A 415 -37.63 -0.68 34.37
C ASN A 415 -36.14 -0.87 33.99
N LEU A 416 -35.53 0.09 33.30
CA LEU A 416 -34.15 0.01 32.81
C LEU A 416 -33.14 0.24 33.93
N LYS A 417 -32.78 -0.84 34.64
CA LYS A 417 -31.95 -0.78 35.86
C LYS A 417 -30.49 -0.43 35.61
N GLU A 418 -29.97 -0.76 34.43
CA GLU A 418 -28.58 -0.50 34.03
C GLU A 418 -28.41 0.84 33.30
N LEU A 419 -29.47 1.66 33.21
CA LEU A 419 -29.45 2.90 32.46
C LEU A 419 -28.56 3.93 33.14
N GLU A 420 -27.51 4.36 32.45
CA GLU A 420 -26.55 5.37 32.91
C GLU A 420 -26.92 6.75 32.37
N GLN A 421 -27.44 6.82 31.15
CA GLN A 421 -27.72 8.06 30.43
C GLN A 421 -29.06 8.01 29.71
N LEU A 422 -29.89 9.04 29.96
CA LEU A 422 -31.16 9.26 29.27
C LEU A 422 -31.23 10.70 28.77
N PHE A 423 -31.35 10.89 27.46
CA PHE A 423 -31.47 12.21 26.83
C PHE A 423 -32.86 12.38 26.22
N LEU A 424 -33.60 13.37 26.70
CA LEU A 424 -35.00 13.67 26.38
C LEU A 424 -35.22 15.14 26.01
N GLN A 425 -34.20 15.99 26.09
CA GLN A 425 -34.33 17.42 25.79
C GLN A 425 -34.75 17.68 24.34
N ASP A 426 -35.24 18.88 24.06
CA ASP A 426 -35.69 19.27 22.72
C ASP A 426 -36.78 18.32 22.17
N ASN A 427 -37.78 18.04 23.01
CA ASN A 427 -39.00 17.30 22.67
C ASN A 427 -40.25 18.13 23.00
N LEU A 428 -41.45 17.54 22.94
CA LEU A 428 -42.73 18.17 23.31
C LEU A 428 -43.21 17.74 24.70
N LEU A 429 -42.32 17.20 25.53
CA LEU A 429 -42.63 16.70 26.86
C LEU A 429 -43.04 17.85 27.79
N ILE A 430 -44.08 17.62 28.58
CA ILE A 430 -44.49 18.50 29.69
C ILE A 430 -44.18 17.82 31.02
N THR A 431 -44.50 16.54 31.11
CA THR A 431 -44.20 15.68 32.27
C THR A 431 -43.45 14.44 31.82
N ILE A 432 -42.75 13.80 32.76
CA ILE A 432 -42.25 12.43 32.64
C ILE A 432 -42.73 11.61 33.84
N PRO A 433 -43.04 10.31 33.68
CA PRO A 433 -43.49 9.46 34.78
C PRO A 433 -42.49 9.45 35.96
N GLN A 434 -43.00 9.46 37.19
CA GLN A 434 -42.18 9.41 38.41
C GLN A 434 -41.18 8.25 38.42
N GLN A 435 -41.52 7.10 37.83
CA GLN A 435 -40.66 5.92 37.73
C GLN A 435 -39.40 6.18 36.89
N ILE A 436 -39.46 7.09 35.92
CA ILE A 436 -38.31 7.55 35.16
C ILE A 436 -37.46 8.48 36.02
N CYS A 437 -38.08 9.42 36.75
CA CYS A 437 -37.35 10.30 37.67
C CYS A 437 -36.64 9.54 38.79
N ASP A 438 -37.23 8.43 39.26
CA ASP A 438 -36.63 7.57 40.28
C ASP A 438 -35.32 6.89 39.81
N LEU A 439 -35.02 6.91 38.50
CA LEU A 439 -33.73 6.44 37.97
C LEU A 439 -32.57 7.36 38.38
N GLU A 440 -32.80 8.65 38.61
CA GLU A 440 -31.75 9.56 39.11
C GLU A 440 -31.24 9.12 40.49
N ASN A 441 -32.12 8.57 41.33
CA ASN A 441 -31.75 8.00 42.63
C ASN A 441 -30.83 6.78 42.51
N ARG A 442 -30.73 6.17 41.32
CA ARG A 442 -29.87 5.04 41.00
C ARG A 442 -28.60 5.47 40.25
N GLY A 443 -28.40 6.77 40.02
CA GLY A 443 -27.23 7.33 39.36
C GLY A 443 -27.39 7.57 37.87
N THR A 444 -28.57 7.35 37.29
CA THR A 444 -28.86 7.69 35.90
C THR A 444 -28.82 9.20 35.69
N VAL A 445 -28.08 9.67 34.68
CA VAL A 445 -28.09 11.06 34.26
C VAL A 445 -29.23 11.28 33.28
N ILE A 446 -30.25 12.04 33.70
CA ILE A 446 -31.39 12.40 32.85
C ILE A 446 -31.22 13.84 32.36
N THR A 447 -31.08 14.00 31.05
CA THR A 447 -31.06 15.31 30.38
C THR A 447 -32.44 15.58 29.79
N LYS A 448 -33.12 16.64 30.25
CA LYS A 448 -34.46 17.05 29.81
C LYS A 448 -34.58 18.56 29.86
N ASP A 449 -35.54 19.14 29.14
CA ASP A 449 -35.77 20.58 29.16
C ASP A 449 -36.14 21.06 30.57
N SER A 450 -35.72 22.28 30.91
CA SER A 450 -35.92 22.85 32.25
C SER A 450 -37.39 22.99 32.67
N THR A 451 -38.31 22.96 31.70
CA THR A 451 -39.76 23.05 31.92
C THR A 451 -40.42 21.71 32.22
N VAL A 452 -39.74 20.58 31.98
CA VAL A 452 -40.29 19.24 32.15
C VAL A 452 -40.25 18.84 33.63
N ILE A 453 -41.39 18.42 34.19
CA ILE A 453 -41.50 17.99 35.61
C ILE A 453 -41.82 16.49 35.73
N CYS A 454 -41.66 15.93 36.92
CA CYS A 454 -42.09 14.56 37.22
C CYS A 454 -43.58 14.52 37.59
N GLU A 455 -44.31 13.50 37.14
CA GLU A 455 -45.72 13.24 37.47
C GLU A 455 -45.94 11.88 38.13
#